data_AF-A0AB36BJC1-F1
#
_entry.id   AF-A0AB36BJC1-F1
#
_cell.length_a   1.000
_cell.length_b   1.000
_cell.length_c   1.000
_cell.angle_alpha   90.00
_cell.angle_beta   90.00
_cell.angle_gamma   90.00
#
_symmetry.space_group_name_H-M   'P 1'
#
loop_
_entity.id
_entity.type
_entity.pdbx_description
1 polymer ?
#
loop_
_entity_poly.entity_id
_entity_poly.type
_entity_poly.pdbx_seq_one_letter_code
_entity_poly.pdbx_strand_id
1 'polypeptide(L)'
;MKYCSNCGNPLRPDVKICTNCGAPVNGSSSTSQSTQSQGNAQRQQGYNNANTHQQYEPQPKKSKKKVILIILIIALVLAMLIAIFAILKHQFSPESQADNIAHAVKKDDAKGLAKQVTSDNHKLSEEEARAYLNYIKAEDDLTNVANQIKNNTKEIKQGKYKSLSVNANDNNVLNIEKNGKKYLFFDKYNFNIPQQTVSIYPNDSGDITYTFNGEKHHISVEKEEEKTLGAFPIGDYNLKASKKMDGKTFNGALDISMSEDKATAKESFKQKRFTVTTEGGSMLDDIKIYVNDKNSGDESKTYGPYDPDEEVIVYAQGTLDGQSFKSSSVNVSSASNEDDGVSEVTLKFDEDAIDDAYDKKMDEDDDSDSSDSGEVTRSNVIDKVESYEGHKLDTDTYTYKEPEKTDDGKWGFSFEDKDGDLAGSYTVDTDDGYVTEYDEDGEKVGSGY
;
A
#
# COMPACT_ATOMS: atom_id res chain seq x y z
N MET A 1 -0.93 -29.32 64.26
CA MET A 1 0.42 -29.01 63.73
C MET A 1 1.06 -27.95 64.62
N LYS A 2 2.34 -28.09 64.99
CA LYS A 2 3.05 -27.08 65.80
C LYS A 2 3.59 -25.99 64.88
N TYR A 3 3.67 -24.75 65.34
CA TYR A 3 4.19 -23.61 64.57
C TYR A 3 5.37 -22.97 65.31
N CYS A 4 6.29 -22.38 64.57
CA CYS A 4 7.44 -21.69 65.14
C CYS A 4 6.99 -20.43 65.89
N SER A 5 7.39 -20.29 67.16
CA SER A 5 7.07 -19.12 67.99
C SER A 5 7.77 -17.83 67.54
N ASN A 6 8.80 -17.93 66.68
CA ASN A 6 9.55 -16.77 66.18
C ASN A 6 9.06 -16.27 64.82
N CYS A 7 8.67 -17.16 63.89
CA CYS A 7 8.26 -16.76 62.52
C CYS A 7 6.90 -17.30 62.06
N GLY A 8 6.19 -18.06 62.88
CA GLY A 8 4.83 -18.52 62.58
C GLY A 8 4.72 -19.65 61.54
N ASN A 9 5.82 -20.13 60.97
CA ASN A 9 5.78 -21.23 59.99
C ASN A 9 5.51 -22.61 60.65
N PRO A 10 4.78 -23.52 59.97
CA PRO A 10 4.51 -24.86 60.49
C PRO A 10 5.79 -25.67 60.64
N LEU A 11 5.92 -26.32 61.78
CA LEU A 11 7.03 -27.20 62.12
C LEU A 11 6.69 -28.64 61.77
N ARG A 12 7.64 -29.33 61.13
CA ARG A 12 7.58 -30.79 60.98
C ARG A 12 7.70 -31.47 62.36
N PRO A 13 7.17 -32.68 62.54
CA PRO A 13 7.32 -33.42 63.81
C PRO A 13 8.80 -33.54 64.20
N ASP A 14 9.08 -33.40 65.50
CA ASP A 14 10.38 -33.65 66.16
C ASP A 14 11.59 -32.80 65.72
N VAL A 15 11.35 -31.65 65.06
CA VAL A 15 12.44 -30.70 64.74
C VAL A 15 12.87 -29.91 65.97
N LYS A 16 14.18 -29.89 66.24
CA LYS A 16 14.80 -29.09 67.32
C LYS A 16 15.08 -27.64 66.91
N ILE A 17 15.02 -27.32 65.62
CA ILE A 17 15.30 -26.02 65.03
C ILE A 17 14.34 -25.77 63.86
N CYS A 18 13.79 -24.56 63.74
CA CYS A 18 12.95 -24.16 62.63
C CYS A 18 13.77 -24.10 61.33
N THR A 19 13.41 -24.90 60.33
CA THR A 19 14.12 -24.94 59.04
C THR A 19 13.90 -23.69 58.18
N ASN A 20 12.98 -22.80 58.57
CA ASN A 20 12.68 -21.58 57.82
C ASN A 20 13.44 -20.34 58.37
N CYS A 21 13.59 -20.22 59.70
CA CYS A 21 14.26 -19.06 60.32
C CYS A 21 15.45 -19.40 61.23
N GLY A 22 15.74 -20.69 61.46
CA GLY A 22 16.89 -21.13 62.26
C GLY A 22 16.70 -21.03 63.78
N ALA A 23 15.51 -20.64 64.28
CA ALA A 23 15.26 -20.53 65.72
C ALA A 23 15.11 -21.92 66.39
N PRO A 24 15.68 -22.15 67.60
CA PRO A 24 15.54 -23.41 68.32
C PRO A 24 14.11 -23.63 68.84
N VAL A 25 13.65 -24.87 68.77
CA VAL A 25 12.31 -25.31 69.17
C VAL A 25 12.44 -26.08 70.48
N ASN A 26 12.55 -25.37 71.60
CA ASN A 26 12.54 -25.99 72.92
C ASN A 26 11.10 -26.10 73.42
N GLY A 27 10.63 -27.33 73.61
CA GLY A 27 9.34 -27.62 74.22
C GLY A 27 9.48 -27.84 75.71
N SER A 28 8.82 -27.01 76.51
CA SER A 28 8.12 -27.43 77.74
C SER A 28 7.02 -26.39 78.03
N SER A 29 5.80 -26.90 77.90
CA SER A 29 4.47 -26.40 78.29
C SER A 29 4.44 -25.85 79.73
N SER A 30 3.54 -24.96 80.16
CA SER A 30 2.19 -24.61 79.70
C SER A 30 1.63 -23.41 80.50
N THR A 31 0.78 -22.57 79.86
CA THR A 31 -0.48 -21.95 80.38
C THR A 31 -0.37 -20.95 81.56
N SER A 32 -1.06 -19.82 81.69
CA SER A 32 -1.84 -18.84 80.90
C SER A 32 -2.18 -17.69 81.89
N GLN A 33 -2.71 -16.56 81.39
CA GLN A 33 -3.51 -15.54 82.10
C GLN A 33 -2.81 -14.40 82.89
N SER A 34 -3.04 -13.19 82.34
CA SER A 34 -3.61 -11.98 82.95
C SER A 34 -3.41 -11.60 84.43
N THR A 35 -3.32 -10.28 84.60
CA THR A 35 -3.71 -9.42 85.75
C THR A 35 -2.85 -9.41 87.02
N GLN A 36 -2.20 -8.26 87.21
CA GLN A 36 -2.31 -7.32 88.35
C GLN A 36 -2.23 -7.82 89.81
N SER A 37 -1.33 -7.13 90.53
CA SER A 37 -1.39 -6.66 91.93
C SER A 37 -1.17 -7.62 93.11
N GLN A 38 -0.20 -7.17 93.92
CA GLN A 38 -0.14 -7.12 95.38
C GLN A 38 -0.10 -8.41 96.19
N GLY A 39 0.83 -8.44 97.17
CA GLY A 39 0.71 -9.34 98.30
C GLY A 39 2.04 -9.69 98.98
N ASN A 40 2.39 -8.89 99.98
CA ASN A 40 3.38 -9.13 101.03
C ASN A 40 3.45 -10.59 101.54
N ALA A 41 4.66 -11.07 101.90
CA ALA A 41 5.02 -11.47 103.26
C ALA A 41 6.29 -12.37 103.31
N GLN A 42 7.34 -11.83 103.94
CA GLN A 42 8.16 -12.44 104.99
C GLN A 42 8.11 -13.98 105.20
N ARG A 43 9.27 -14.66 105.20
CA ARG A 43 10.08 -15.00 106.39
C ARG A 43 11.19 -16.04 106.08
N GLN A 44 12.36 -15.81 106.70
CA GLN A 44 13.28 -16.72 107.40
C GLN A 44 13.79 -18.00 106.70
N GLN A 45 15.08 -18.04 106.37
CA GLN A 45 16.21 -18.54 107.20
C GLN A 45 16.27 -20.07 107.33
N GLY A 46 17.34 -20.66 106.81
CA GLY A 46 17.72 -22.05 107.05
C GLY A 46 19.10 -22.34 106.45
N TYR A 47 20.11 -22.24 107.31
CA TYR A 47 21.50 -22.62 107.10
C TYR A 47 21.67 -24.03 106.51
N ASN A 48 22.63 -24.21 105.59
CA ASN A 48 23.67 -25.21 105.74
C ASN A 48 24.93 -24.81 104.96
N ASN A 49 26.04 -24.84 105.69
CA ASN A 49 27.38 -24.49 105.26
C ASN A 49 28.11 -25.78 104.91
N ALA A 50 28.70 -25.86 103.73
CA ALA A 50 29.77 -26.80 103.43
C ALA A 50 30.71 -26.14 102.42
N ASN A 51 31.82 -25.61 102.95
CA ASN A 51 32.96 -25.17 102.17
C ASN A 51 33.49 -26.33 101.31
N THR A 52 33.68 -26.09 100.02
CA THR A 52 34.61 -26.85 99.18
C THR A 52 35.10 -25.97 98.04
N HIS A 53 36.33 -25.46 98.23
CA HIS A 53 37.35 -25.04 97.27
C HIS A 53 36.94 -24.28 95.99
N GLN A 54 37.43 -23.03 95.92
CA GLN A 54 37.64 -22.26 94.70
C GLN A 54 38.36 -23.08 93.61
N GLN A 55 37.72 -23.19 92.45
CA GLN A 55 38.36 -23.43 91.16
C GLN A 55 37.75 -22.43 90.15
N TYR A 56 38.56 -21.45 89.75
CA TYR A 56 38.24 -20.54 88.65
C TYR A 56 38.62 -21.24 87.34
N GLU A 57 37.64 -21.78 86.62
CA GLU A 57 37.88 -22.30 85.27
C GLU A 57 38.16 -21.14 84.29
N PRO A 58 39.27 -21.17 83.53
CA PRO A 58 39.57 -20.14 82.55
C PRO A 58 38.66 -20.29 81.32
N GLN A 59 37.96 -19.21 80.98
CA GLN A 59 37.22 -19.06 79.72
C GLN A 59 38.11 -19.47 78.51
N PRO A 60 37.60 -20.31 77.57
CA PRO A 60 38.41 -20.78 76.46
C PRO A 60 38.80 -19.60 75.55
N LYS A 61 40.08 -19.24 75.54
CA LYS A 61 40.65 -18.27 74.60
C LYS A 61 40.47 -18.80 73.18
N LYS A 62 39.46 -18.30 72.46
CA LYS A 62 39.28 -18.53 71.02
C LYS A 62 40.58 -18.21 70.29
N SER A 63 41.11 -19.18 69.55
CA SER A 63 42.34 -19.04 68.77
C SER A 63 42.19 -17.87 67.79
N LYS A 64 42.90 -16.77 68.05
CA LYS A 64 42.91 -15.56 67.21
C LYS A 64 43.26 -15.88 65.75
N LYS A 65 43.99 -16.97 65.48
CA LYS A 65 44.36 -17.41 64.12
C LYS A 65 43.15 -17.86 63.28
N LYS A 66 42.15 -18.54 63.86
CA LYS A 66 40.92 -18.95 63.13
C LYS A 66 40.01 -17.75 62.84
N VAL A 67 39.96 -16.78 63.75
CA VAL A 67 39.19 -15.53 63.57
C VAL A 67 39.84 -14.64 62.50
N ILE A 68 41.17 -14.50 62.51
CA ILE A 68 41.92 -13.76 61.47
C ILE A 68 41.72 -14.40 60.09
N LEU A 69 41.73 -15.74 60.00
CA LEU A 69 41.50 -16.45 58.73
C LEU A 69 40.07 -16.22 58.20
N ILE A 70 39.06 -16.22 59.07
CA ILE A 70 37.68 -15.88 58.69
C ILE A 70 37.58 -14.41 58.23
N ILE A 71 38.23 -13.47 58.93
CA ILE A 71 38.25 -12.05 58.54
C ILE A 71 38.93 -11.88 57.18
N LEU A 72 40.05 -12.57 56.93
CA LEU A 72 40.74 -12.55 55.64
C LEU A 72 39.84 -13.09 54.53
N ILE A 73 39.14 -14.21 54.75
CA ILE A 73 38.19 -14.78 53.78
C ILE A 73 37.04 -13.79 53.51
N ILE A 74 36.45 -13.19 54.54
CA ILE A 74 35.39 -12.19 54.39
C ILE A 74 35.89 -10.97 53.62
N ALA A 75 37.08 -10.47 53.93
CA ALA A 75 37.69 -9.34 53.21
C ALA A 75 37.93 -9.68 51.73
N LEU A 76 38.38 -10.91 51.44
CA LEU A 76 38.61 -11.39 50.07
C LEU A 76 37.30 -11.50 49.29
N VAL A 77 36.25 -12.05 49.90
CA VAL A 77 34.90 -12.12 49.32
C VAL A 77 34.34 -10.71 49.09
N LEU A 78 34.49 -9.80 50.04
CA LEU A 78 34.06 -8.40 49.89
C LEU A 78 34.81 -7.69 48.75
N ALA A 79 36.13 -7.87 48.65
CA ALA A 79 36.91 -7.32 47.55
C ALA A 79 36.44 -7.85 46.19
N MET A 80 36.13 -9.16 46.11
CA MET A 80 35.59 -9.78 44.89
C MET A 80 34.19 -9.25 44.55
N LEU A 81 33.32 -9.04 45.54
CA LEU A 81 32.00 -8.43 45.36
C LEU A 81 32.10 -6.97 44.89
N ILE A 82 33.05 -6.19 45.42
CA ILE A 82 33.30 -4.80 44.99
C ILE A 82 33.78 -4.78 43.54
N ALA A 83 34.69 -5.68 43.16
CA ALA A 83 35.17 -5.78 41.78
C ALA A 83 34.03 -6.15 40.81
N ILE A 84 33.21 -7.15 41.15
CA ILE A 84 32.03 -7.52 40.36
C ILE A 84 31.05 -6.35 40.27
N PHE A 85 30.75 -5.68 41.39
CA PHE A 85 29.86 -4.52 41.41
C PHE A 85 30.37 -3.40 40.51
N ALA A 86 31.67 -3.12 40.49
CA ALA A 86 32.26 -2.12 39.60
C ALA A 86 32.07 -2.48 38.11
N ILE A 87 32.30 -3.75 37.74
CA ILE A 87 32.08 -4.24 36.36
C ILE A 87 30.60 -4.12 35.97
N LEU A 88 29.69 -4.57 36.84
CA LEU A 88 28.24 -4.50 36.59
C LEU A 88 27.75 -3.06 36.55
N LYS A 89 28.28 -2.16 37.39
CA LYS A 89 27.96 -0.73 37.39
C LYS A 89 28.33 -0.08 36.06
N HIS A 90 29.47 -0.46 35.49
CA HIS A 90 29.88 0.02 34.18
C HIS A 90 28.98 -0.53 33.06
N GLN A 91 28.79 -1.85 33.02
CA GLN A 91 27.96 -2.49 31.97
C GLN A 91 26.49 -2.08 32.01
N PHE A 92 25.91 -1.89 33.20
CA PHE A 92 24.52 -1.45 33.37
C PHE A 92 24.40 0.07 33.53
N SER A 93 25.44 0.83 33.20
CA SER A 93 25.30 2.29 33.14
C SER A 93 24.42 2.68 31.95
N PRO A 94 23.50 3.63 32.13
CA PRO A 94 22.66 4.09 31.02
C PRO A 94 23.48 4.70 29.89
N GLU A 95 24.64 5.30 30.18
CA GLU A 95 25.53 5.81 29.13
C GLU A 95 26.18 4.69 28.33
N SER A 96 26.58 3.57 28.94
CA SER A 96 27.10 2.44 28.17
C SER A 96 26.01 1.85 27.28
N GLN A 97 24.75 1.78 27.75
CA GLN A 97 23.64 1.32 26.92
C GLN A 97 23.37 2.30 25.76
N ALA A 98 23.31 3.60 26.05
CA ALA A 98 23.16 4.64 25.02
C ALA A 98 24.32 4.65 24.02
N ASP A 99 25.55 4.42 24.46
CA ASP A 99 26.73 4.30 23.59
C ASP A 99 26.62 3.10 22.66
N ASN A 100 26.14 1.95 23.16
CA ASN A 100 25.91 0.76 22.35
C ASN A 100 24.80 0.99 21.31
N ILE A 101 23.69 1.62 21.70
CA ILE A 101 22.59 1.98 20.79
C ILE A 101 23.10 2.94 19.72
N ALA A 102 23.73 4.05 20.14
CA ALA A 102 24.28 5.04 19.24
C ALA A 102 25.35 4.46 18.29
N HIS A 103 26.14 3.51 18.76
CA HIS A 103 27.10 2.80 17.90
C HIS A 103 26.38 1.95 16.87
N ALA A 104 25.38 1.17 17.28
CA ALA A 104 24.58 0.34 16.37
C ALA A 104 23.86 1.19 15.30
N VAL A 105 23.27 2.32 15.69
CA VAL A 105 22.65 3.28 14.76
C VAL A 105 23.69 3.85 13.78
N LYS A 106 24.81 4.38 14.26
CA LYS A 106 25.87 4.94 13.38
C LYS A 106 26.51 3.91 12.45
N LYS A 107 26.49 2.64 12.84
CA LYS A 107 27.08 1.53 12.06
C LYS A 107 26.05 0.78 11.23
N ASP A 108 24.79 1.22 11.22
CA ASP A 108 23.72 0.55 10.50
C ASP A 108 23.57 -0.94 10.88
N ASP A 109 23.82 -1.24 12.16
CA ASP A 109 23.81 -2.58 12.75
C ASP A 109 22.45 -2.90 13.37
N ALA A 110 21.52 -3.37 12.53
CA ALA A 110 20.17 -3.76 12.94
C ALA A 110 20.18 -4.83 14.06
N LYS A 111 21.06 -5.83 13.95
CA LYS A 111 21.16 -6.94 14.91
C LYS A 111 21.68 -6.48 16.27
N GLY A 112 22.64 -5.56 16.27
CA GLY A 112 23.11 -4.89 17.48
C GLY A 112 22.02 -4.04 18.10
N LEU A 113 21.32 -3.26 17.28
CA LEU A 113 20.25 -2.37 17.72
C LEU A 113 19.08 -3.12 18.36
N ALA A 114 18.58 -4.17 17.70
CA ALA A 114 17.45 -5.00 18.15
C ALA A 114 17.59 -5.49 19.59
N LYS A 115 18.83 -5.81 20.01
CA LYS A 115 19.13 -6.27 21.38
C LYS A 115 19.03 -5.16 22.43
N GLN A 116 19.18 -3.91 22.04
CA GLN A 116 19.32 -2.78 22.96
C GLN A 116 18.02 -2.03 23.20
N VAL A 117 17.18 -1.87 22.18
CA VAL A 117 15.93 -1.11 22.22
C VAL A 117 14.71 -1.99 22.44
N THR A 118 13.55 -1.38 22.63
CA THR A 118 12.25 -2.04 22.68
C THR A 118 11.20 -1.24 21.93
N SER A 119 10.07 -1.85 21.60
CA SER A 119 8.85 -1.18 21.18
C SER A 119 7.69 -1.87 21.88
N ASP A 120 6.78 -1.09 22.47
CA ASP A 120 5.72 -1.60 23.35
C ASP A 120 6.20 -2.65 24.36
N ASN A 121 7.30 -2.36 25.07
CA ASN A 121 7.93 -3.26 26.05
C ASN A 121 8.49 -4.59 25.50
N HIS A 122 8.44 -4.83 24.19
CA HIS A 122 9.01 -6.00 23.53
C HIS A 122 10.35 -5.67 22.89
N LYS A 123 11.27 -6.63 22.85
CA LYS A 123 12.51 -6.50 22.09
C LYS A 123 12.18 -6.48 20.61
N LEU A 124 12.83 -5.60 19.87
CA LEU A 124 12.69 -5.61 18.42
C LEU A 124 13.27 -6.89 17.83
N SER A 125 12.68 -7.33 16.73
CA SER A 125 13.32 -8.26 15.81
C SER A 125 14.44 -7.56 15.01
N GLU A 126 15.25 -8.35 14.30
CA GLU A 126 16.25 -7.79 13.37
C GLU A 126 15.58 -7.09 12.18
N GLU A 127 14.39 -7.55 11.76
CA GLU A 127 13.58 -6.95 10.69
C GLU A 127 13.05 -5.56 11.10
N GLU A 128 12.47 -5.44 12.30
CA GLU A 128 11.99 -4.17 12.85
C GLU A 128 13.13 -3.17 13.08
N ALA A 129 14.27 -3.64 13.59
CA ALA A 129 15.43 -2.77 13.79
C ALA A 129 16.03 -2.31 12.44
N ARG A 130 15.98 -3.15 11.41
CA ARG A 130 16.39 -2.75 10.05
C ARG A 130 15.44 -1.70 9.48
N ALA A 131 14.12 -1.90 9.62
CA ALA A 131 13.12 -0.95 9.16
C ALA A 131 13.26 0.40 9.86
N TYR A 132 13.48 0.42 11.17
CA TYR A 132 13.79 1.63 11.92
C TYR A 132 15.01 2.38 11.34
N LEU A 133 16.12 1.68 11.08
CA LEU A 133 17.32 2.30 10.52
C LEU A 133 17.09 2.84 9.10
N ASN A 134 16.27 2.18 8.29
CA ASN A 134 15.90 2.67 6.96
C ASN A 134 15.10 3.97 7.07
N TYR A 135 14.10 4.02 7.95
CA TYR A 135 13.33 5.23 8.22
C TYR A 135 14.21 6.39 8.68
N ILE A 136 15.15 6.14 9.61
CA ILE A 136 16.06 7.20 10.04
C ILE A 136 16.87 7.74 8.87
N LYS A 137 17.38 6.90 7.96
CA LYS A 137 18.16 7.37 6.79
C LYS A 137 17.33 8.16 5.78
N ALA A 138 16.02 7.89 5.71
CA ALA A 138 15.11 8.63 4.84
C ALA A 138 14.81 10.02 5.44
N GLU A 139 14.65 10.11 6.76
CA GLU A 139 14.27 11.34 7.46
C GLU A 139 15.45 12.22 7.92
N ASP A 140 16.58 11.64 8.32
CA ASP A 140 17.68 12.36 8.97
C ASP A 140 19.03 11.61 8.86
N ASP A 141 20.09 12.18 9.43
CA ASP A 141 21.39 11.54 9.54
C ASP A 141 21.44 10.62 10.78
N LEU A 142 21.87 9.36 10.58
CA LEU A 142 22.07 8.38 11.66
C LEU A 142 22.95 8.90 12.80
N THR A 143 23.93 9.76 12.49
CA THR A 143 24.82 10.40 13.46
C THR A 143 24.07 11.40 14.32
N ASN A 144 23.13 12.17 13.75
CA ASN A 144 22.31 13.12 14.50
C ASN A 144 21.50 12.39 15.56
N VAL A 145 20.71 11.39 15.15
CA VAL A 145 19.90 10.55 16.05
C VAL A 145 20.79 9.89 17.13
N ALA A 146 21.92 9.31 16.74
CA ALA A 146 22.83 8.70 17.69
C ALA A 146 23.46 9.69 18.68
N ASN A 147 23.72 10.94 18.28
CA ASN A 147 24.22 11.98 19.18
C ASN A 147 23.14 12.45 20.15
N GLN A 148 21.89 12.62 19.68
CA GLN A 148 20.74 12.93 20.54
C GLN A 148 20.54 11.83 21.60
N ILE A 149 20.61 10.55 21.22
CA ILE A 149 20.50 9.42 22.16
C ILE A 149 21.51 9.57 23.32
N LYS A 150 22.78 9.87 22.99
CA LYS A 150 23.83 10.06 24.01
C LYS A 150 23.59 11.29 24.88
N ASN A 151 23.24 12.42 24.27
CA ASN A 151 23.06 13.68 24.98
C ASN A 151 21.84 13.62 25.90
N ASN A 152 20.70 13.16 25.39
CA ASN A 152 19.45 13.04 26.14
C ASN A 152 19.61 12.08 27.32
N THR A 153 20.32 10.96 27.14
CA THR A 153 20.64 10.04 28.24
C THR A 153 21.46 10.72 29.35
N LYS A 154 22.46 11.55 28.99
CA LYS A 154 23.25 12.31 29.97
C LYS A 154 22.38 13.31 30.73
N GLU A 155 21.48 14.00 30.06
CA GLU A 155 20.60 15.00 30.69
C GLU A 155 19.62 14.35 31.68
N ILE A 156 19.05 13.20 31.33
CA ILE A 156 18.19 12.42 32.23
C ILE A 156 18.99 11.93 33.44
N LYS A 157 20.23 11.46 33.23
CA LYS A 157 21.10 11.02 34.34
C LYS A 157 21.48 12.16 35.28
N GLN A 158 21.69 13.36 34.75
CA GLN A 158 21.94 14.57 35.54
C GLN A 158 20.71 15.04 36.32
N GLY A 159 19.54 14.41 36.09
CA GLY A 159 18.29 14.73 36.78
C GLY A 159 17.60 15.98 36.24
N LYS A 160 18.03 16.51 35.08
CA LYS A 160 17.37 17.65 34.43
C LYS A 160 15.96 17.28 33.95
N TYR A 161 15.81 16.05 33.46
CA TYR A 161 14.58 15.53 32.89
C TYR A 161 14.31 14.09 33.37
N LYS A 162 13.04 13.68 33.43
CA LYS A 162 12.65 12.29 33.73
C LYS A 162 12.66 11.39 32.48
N SER A 163 12.32 12.00 31.35
CA SER A 163 12.28 11.39 30.03
C SER A 163 12.54 12.44 28.96
N LEU A 164 13.05 12.01 27.81
CA LEU A 164 13.27 12.84 26.62
C LEU A 164 13.00 12.00 25.36
N SER A 165 12.48 12.62 24.32
CA SER A 165 12.39 12.02 22.98
C SER A 165 13.65 12.34 22.17
N VAL A 166 13.95 11.47 21.23
CA VAL A 166 14.92 11.65 20.16
C VAL A 166 14.12 11.79 18.89
N ASN A 167 14.46 12.79 18.09
CA ASN A 167 13.71 13.10 16.87
C ASN A 167 14.58 12.94 15.62
N ALA A 168 13.96 12.54 14.52
CA ALA A 168 14.49 12.62 13.17
C ALA A 168 13.53 13.52 12.37
N ASN A 169 14.02 14.64 11.84
CA ASN A 169 13.19 15.63 11.12
C ASN A 169 11.86 15.96 11.85
N ASP A 170 11.98 16.34 13.12
CA ASP A 170 10.87 16.62 14.07
C ASP A 170 9.96 15.45 14.46
N ASN A 171 10.06 14.29 13.79
CA ASN A 171 9.32 13.09 14.14
C ASN A 171 9.97 12.38 15.35
N ASN A 172 9.17 11.99 16.35
CA ASN A 172 9.67 11.25 17.51
C ASN A 172 10.01 9.81 17.11
N VAL A 173 11.28 9.45 17.19
CA VAL A 173 11.79 8.14 16.78
C VAL A 173 12.21 7.26 17.94
N LEU A 174 12.45 7.82 19.12
CA LEU A 174 12.84 7.03 20.28
C LEU A 174 12.61 7.80 21.58
N ASN A 175 11.97 7.16 22.55
CA ASN A 175 11.77 7.70 23.89
C ASN A 175 12.77 7.11 24.86
N ILE A 176 13.46 7.96 25.63
CA ILE A 176 14.39 7.58 26.69
C ILE A 176 13.76 7.94 28.03
N GLU A 177 13.60 6.96 28.92
CA GLU A 177 13.07 7.19 30.27
C GLU A 177 13.85 6.41 31.33
N LYS A 178 13.99 7.01 32.51
CA LYS A 178 14.51 6.30 33.69
C LYS A 178 13.36 5.52 34.35
N ASN A 179 13.29 4.22 34.07
CA ASN A 179 12.24 3.33 34.54
C ASN A 179 12.73 2.44 35.69
N GLY A 180 12.97 3.05 36.84
CA GLY A 180 13.25 2.36 38.10
C GLY A 180 14.70 1.88 38.28
N LYS A 181 14.85 0.74 38.98
CA LYS A 181 16.13 0.16 39.38
C LYS A 181 16.23 -1.31 38.97
N LYS A 182 17.36 -1.70 38.39
CA LYS A 182 17.73 -3.10 38.15
C LYS A 182 18.61 -3.60 39.31
N TYR A 183 18.32 -4.78 39.84
CA TYR A 183 19.01 -5.38 40.99
C TYR A 183 19.13 -4.44 42.20
N LEU A 184 18.10 -3.62 42.49
CA LEU A 184 18.07 -2.59 43.54
C LEU A 184 19.05 -1.40 43.40
N PHE A 185 20.19 -1.57 42.73
CA PHE A 185 21.27 -0.58 42.76
C PHE A 185 21.46 0.19 41.45
N PHE A 186 21.23 -0.44 40.29
CA PHE A 186 21.53 0.15 38.99
C PHE A 186 20.30 0.88 38.44
N ASP A 187 20.48 2.09 37.94
CA ASP A 187 19.39 2.77 37.25
C ASP A 187 19.00 1.97 36.01
N LYS A 188 17.71 1.70 35.84
CA LYS A 188 17.19 1.04 34.64
C LYS A 188 16.64 2.12 33.72
N TYR A 189 17.14 2.15 32.49
CA TYR A 189 16.63 3.03 31.44
C TYR A 189 15.89 2.19 30.42
N ASN A 190 14.83 2.77 29.88
CA ASN A 190 14.10 2.22 28.75
C ASN A 190 14.38 3.08 27.52
N PHE A 191 14.63 2.42 26.38
CA PHE A 191 14.87 3.04 25.09
C PHE A 191 13.81 2.49 24.15
N ASN A 192 12.68 3.20 24.07
CA ASN A 192 11.46 2.71 23.46
C ASN A 192 11.17 3.41 22.14
N ILE A 193 11.19 2.65 21.05
CA ILE A 193 10.78 3.08 19.72
C ILE A 193 9.25 3.12 19.68
N PRO A 194 8.63 4.26 19.33
CA PRO A 194 7.17 4.38 19.23
C PRO A 194 6.61 3.52 18.10
N GLN A 195 5.31 3.22 18.18
CA GLN A 195 4.59 2.50 17.13
C GLN A 195 3.69 3.45 16.35
N GLN A 196 3.46 3.13 15.08
CA GLN A 196 2.52 3.80 14.21
C GLN A 196 1.54 2.77 13.62
N THR A 197 0.28 3.17 13.51
CA THR A 197 -0.74 2.35 12.85
C THR A 197 -0.60 2.50 11.35
N VAL A 198 -0.53 1.37 10.64
CA VAL A 198 -0.41 1.32 9.18
C VAL A 198 -1.73 0.88 8.58
N SER A 199 -2.17 1.58 7.55
CA SER A 199 -3.31 1.21 6.70
C SER A 199 -2.86 0.91 5.27
N ILE A 200 -3.65 0.13 4.54
CA ILE A 200 -3.49 -0.15 3.11
C ILE A 200 -4.74 0.32 2.36
N TYR A 201 -4.53 0.87 1.16
CA TYR A 201 -5.57 1.19 0.17
C TYR A 201 -5.35 0.30 -1.05
N PRO A 202 -6.09 -0.80 -1.21
CA PRO A 202 -5.83 -1.81 -2.23
C PRO A 202 -6.29 -1.37 -3.61
N ASN A 203 -5.51 -1.73 -4.63
CA ASN A 203 -5.89 -1.50 -6.04
C ASN A 203 -6.95 -2.50 -6.54
N ASP A 204 -7.04 -3.67 -5.91
CA ASP A 204 -8.03 -4.72 -6.18
C ASP A 204 -8.47 -5.41 -4.90
N SER A 205 -9.67 -6.01 -4.91
CA SER A 205 -10.10 -6.93 -3.86
C SER A 205 -9.31 -8.24 -3.92
N GLY A 206 -9.12 -8.88 -2.76
CA GLY A 206 -8.48 -10.18 -2.67
C GLY A 206 -7.92 -10.50 -1.29
N ASP A 207 -7.21 -11.60 -1.20
CA ASP A 207 -6.58 -12.05 0.04
C ASP A 207 -5.07 -11.82 0.01
N ILE A 208 -4.56 -11.01 0.93
CA ILE A 208 -3.12 -10.76 1.08
C ILE A 208 -2.59 -11.60 2.24
N THR A 209 -1.50 -12.32 1.97
CA THR A 209 -0.71 -12.99 2.99
C THR A 209 0.68 -12.36 3.02
N TYR A 210 1.07 -11.75 4.13
CA TYR A 210 2.40 -11.16 4.31
C TYR A 210 3.13 -11.81 5.49
N THR A 211 4.46 -11.78 5.44
CA THR A 211 5.31 -12.28 6.53
C THR A 211 5.89 -11.10 7.29
N PHE A 212 5.76 -11.12 8.61
CA PHE A 212 6.34 -10.13 9.51
C PHE A 212 6.88 -10.85 10.73
N ASN A 213 8.13 -10.60 11.11
CA ASN A 213 8.81 -11.26 12.23
C ASN A 213 8.80 -12.81 12.13
N GLY A 214 8.78 -13.33 10.90
CA GLY A 214 8.71 -14.77 10.63
C GLY A 214 7.31 -15.39 10.78
N GLU A 215 6.31 -14.61 11.20
CA GLU A 215 4.91 -15.03 11.27
C GLU A 215 4.17 -14.62 10.00
N LYS A 216 3.23 -15.48 9.56
CA LYS A 216 2.37 -15.19 8.41
C LYS A 216 1.08 -14.55 8.91
N HIS A 217 0.77 -13.38 8.36
CA HIS A 217 -0.46 -12.67 8.59
C HIS A 217 -1.34 -12.75 7.33
N HIS A 218 -2.64 -12.90 7.54
CA HIS A 218 -3.61 -13.02 6.47
C HIS A 218 -4.71 -11.97 6.63
N ILE A 219 -4.99 -11.24 5.56
CA ILE A 219 -6.03 -10.21 5.51
C ILE A 219 -6.81 -10.34 4.21
N SER A 220 -8.11 -10.12 4.28
CA SER A 220 -8.94 -9.88 3.10
C SER A 220 -9.14 -8.38 2.95
N VAL A 221 -8.97 -7.89 1.73
CA VAL A 221 -9.04 -6.48 1.37
C VAL A 221 -10.04 -6.27 0.24
N GLU A 222 -10.67 -5.10 0.23
CA GLU A 222 -11.62 -4.70 -0.81
C GLU A 222 -11.04 -3.51 -1.59
N LYS A 223 -11.26 -3.51 -2.91
CA LYS A 223 -10.78 -2.44 -3.80
C LYS A 223 -11.25 -1.07 -3.30
N GLU A 224 -10.34 -0.10 -3.27
CA GLU A 224 -10.60 1.29 -2.87
C GLU A 224 -11.12 1.47 -1.43
N GLU A 225 -11.12 0.42 -0.60
CA GLU A 225 -11.49 0.50 0.81
C GLU A 225 -10.26 0.43 1.71
N GLU A 226 -10.16 1.38 2.66
CA GLU A 226 -9.07 1.39 3.63
C GLU A 226 -9.14 0.18 4.56
N LYS A 227 -8.00 -0.50 4.74
CA LYS A 227 -7.86 -1.58 5.72
C LYS A 227 -6.67 -1.32 6.64
N THR A 228 -6.89 -1.36 7.95
CA THR A 228 -5.80 -1.30 8.92
C THR A 228 -5.04 -2.63 8.98
N LEU A 229 -3.71 -2.57 8.81
CA LEU A 229 -2.81 -3.71 8.95
C LEU A 229 -2.44 -3.98 10.42
N GLY A 230 -2.30 -2.93 11.21
CA GLY A 230 -1.93 -3.00 12.62
C GLY A 230 -0.95 -1.90 13.04
N ALA A 231 -0.46 -1.99 14.27
CA ALA A 231 0.57 -1.11 14.79
C ALA A 231 1.95 -1.74 14.64
N PHE A 232 2.89 -1.00 14.08
CA PHE A 232 4.26 -1.42 13.83
C PHE A 232 5.22 -0.44 14.53
N PRO A 233 6.39 -0.89 15.04
CA PRO A 233 7.45 0.04 15.42
C PRO A 233 7.75 1.00 14.26
N ILE A 234 8.06 2.26 14.54
CA ILE A 234 8.37 3.22 13.47
C ILE A 234 9.52 2.71 12.60
N GLY A 235 9.33 2.72 11.28
CA GLY A 235 10.27 2.11 10.35
C GLY A 235 9.71 2.03 8.93
N ASP A 236 10.62 1.92 7.96
CA ASP A 236 10.28 1.66 6.56
C ASP A 236 10.49 0.17 6.26
N TYR A 237 9.41 -0.53 5.95
CA TYR A 237 9.38 -1.99 5.81
C TYR A 237 9.16 -2.42 4.36
N ASN A 238 9.81 -3.50 3.95
CA ASN A 238 9.50 -4.25 2.74
C ASN A 238 9.09 -5.66 3.16
N LEU A 239 7.79 -5.88 3.39
CA LEU A 239 7.27 -7.14 3.92
C LEU A 239 6.98 -8.09 2.77
N LYS A 240 7.63 -9.25 2.75
CA LYS A 240 7.35 -10.27 1.72
C LYS A 240 5.88 -10.69 1.77
N ALA A 241 5.19 -10.62 0.63
CA ALA A 241 3.76 -10.85 0.55
C ALA A 241 3.34 -11.61 -0.71
N SER A 242 2.12 -12.13 -0.69
CA SER A 242 1.42 -12.66 -1.85
C SER A 242 -0.05 -12.27 -1.81
N LYS A 243 -0.63 -11.90 -2.95
CA LYS A 243 -2.05 -11.60 -3.11
C LYS A 243 -2.73 -12.68 -3.94
N LYS A 244 -3.86 -13.19 -3.47
CA LYS A 244 -4.70 -14.13 -4.19
C LYS A 244 -5.99 -13.42 -4.61
N MET A 245 -6.25 -13.43 -5.92
CA MET A 245 -7.45 -12.85 -6.53
C MET A 245 -7.75 -13.62 -7.82
N ASP A 246 -9.03 -13.83 -8.13
CA ASP A 246 -9.49 -14.55 -9.32
C ASP A 246 -8.82 -15.90 -9.59
N GLY A 247 -8.51 -16.64 -8.52
CA GLY A 247 -7.82 -17.93 -8.58
C GLY A 247 -6.32 -17.86 -8.91
N LYS A 248 -5.78 -16.68 -9.24
CA LYS A 248 -4.34 -16.42 -9.44
C LYS A 248 -3.67 -16.03 -8.13
N THR A 249 -2.34 -16.17 -8.07
CA THR A 249 -1.53 -15.75 -6.91
C THR A 249 -0.34 -14.93 -7.38
N PHE A 250 -0.28 -13.69 -6.93
CA PHE A 250 0.77 -12.73 -7.28
C PHE A 250 1.74 -12.59 -6.12
N ASN A 251 3.00 -12.95 -6.32
CA ASN A 251 4.05 -12.84 -5.31
C ASN A 251 4.72 -11.46 -5.37
N GLY A 252 5.09 -10.90 -4.22
CA GLY A 252 5.73 -9.60 -4.15
C GLY A 252 5.99 -9.15 -2.71
N ALA A 253 5.70 -7.89 -2.43
CA ALA A 253 5.85 -7.28 -1.12
C ALA A 253 4.75 -6.27 -0.81
N LEU A 254 4.63 -5.92 0.47
CA LEU A 254 4.01 -4.70 0.93
C LEU A 254 5.12 -3.72 1.33
N ASP A 255 5.17 -2.57 0.67
CA ASP A 255 6.10 -1.50 0.97
C ASP A 255 5.44 -0.51 1.94
N ILE A 256 5.93 -0.47 3.18
CA ILE A 256 5.42 0.43 4.22
C ILE A 256 6.40 1.58 4.35
N SER A 257 5.93 2.78 4.06
CA SER A 257 6.66 4.03 4.30
C SER A 257 5.99 4.80 5.42
N MET A 258 6.75 5.15 6.46
CA MET A 258 6.26 5.94 7.60
C MET A 258 6.78 7.37 7.59
N SER A 259 7.62 7.74 6.61
CA SER A 259 8.14 9.10 6.38
C SER A 259 7.07 10.05 5.85
N GLU A 260 6.04 9.52 5.18
CA GLU A 260 4.93 10.31 4.63
C GLU A 260 3.94 10.77 5.74
N ASP A 261 3.13 11.80 5.44
CA ASP A 261 2.13 12.38 6.37
C ASP A 261 1.22 11.33 7.05
N LYS A 262 1.01 10.19 6.39
CA LYS A 262 0.32 9.02 6.92
C LYS A 262 1.10 7.76 6.59
N ALA A 263 1.33 6.92 7.60
CA ALA A 263 1.91 5.60 7.39
C ALA A 263 0.97 4.71 6.58
N THR A 264 1.36 4.42 5.35
CA THR A 264 0.59 3.59 4.44
C THR A 264 1.43 2.45 3.87
N ALA A 265 0.78 1.32 3.61
CA ALA A 265 1.36 0.21 2.88
C ALA A 265 0.94 0.29 1.41
N LYS A 266 1.92 0.23 0.50
CA LYS A 266 1.73 0.15 -0.95
C LYS A 266 1.94 -1.29 -1.43
N GLU A 267 1.11 -1.73 -2.38
CA GLU A 267 1.19 -3.06 -2.97
C GLU A 267 2.29 -3.11 -4.03
N SER A 268 3.25 -4.03 -3.89
CA SER A 268 4.36 -4.23 -4.84
C SER A 268 4.39 -5.70 -5.30
N PHE A 269 3.32 -6.09 -5.99
CA PHE A 269 3.14 -7.44 -6.52
C PHE A 269 3.66 -7.56 -7.94
N LYS A 270 4.33 -8.68 -8.25
CA LYS A 270 4.75 -8.98 -9.63
C LYS A 270 3.53 -9.32 -10.47
N GLN A 271 3.14 -8.38 -11.32
CA GLN A 271 1.99 -8.49 -12.23
C GLN A 271 2.19 -7.55 -13.41
N LYS A 272 1.48 -7.79 -14.51
CA LYS A 272 1.36 -6.83 -15.61
C LYS A 272 0.08 -6.04 -15.45
N ARG A 273 0.21 -4.72 -15.42
CA ARG A 273 -0.87 -3.77 -15.60
C ARG A 273 -0.45 -2.76 -16.65
N PHE A 274 -1.40 -2.28 -17.45
CA PHE A 274 -1.10 -1.31 -18.47
C PHE A 274 -2.29 -0.43 -18.83
N THR A 275 -1.99 0.75 -19.37
CA THR A 275 -2.94 1.62 -20.09
C THR A 275 -2.64 1.56 -21.58
N VAL A 276 -3.62 1.92 -22.40
CA VAL A 276 -3.49 1.89 -23.86
C VAL A 276 -3.73 3.29 -24.40
N THR A 277 -2.85 3.70 -25.31
CA THR A 277 -2.97 4.93 -26.11
C THR A 277 -2.93 4.53 -27.58
N THR A 278 -3.82 5.06 -28.41
CA THR A 278 -3.80 4.83 -29.86
C THR A 278 -3.26 6.04 -30.63
N GLU A 279 -2.59 5.77 -31.75
CA GLU A 279 -2.11 6.77 -32.70
C GLU A 279 -2.63 6.40 -34.11
N GLY A 280 -2.94 7.42 -34.92
CA GLY A 280 -3.39 7.25 -36.31
C GLY A 280 -4.81 6.75 -36.50
N GLY A 281 -5.59 6.64 -35.43
CA GLY A 281 -6.98 6.20 -35.48
C GLY A 281 -8.03 7.32 -35.46
N SER A 282 -7.65 8.58 -35.68
CA SER A 282 -8.54 9.73 -35.42
C SER A 282 -9.80 9.79 -36.29
N MET A 283 -9.80 9.12 -37.45
CA MET A 283 -10.96 9.01 -38.33
C MET A 283 -11.82 7.77 -38.04
N LEU A 284 -11.37 6.88 -37.14
CA LEU A 284 -12.08 5.65 -36.82
C LEU A 284 -13.09 5.85 -35.69
N ASP A 285 -14.28 5.31 -35.89
CA ASP A 285 -15.29 5.15 -34.86
C ASP A 285 -15.10 3.86 -34.06
N ASP A 286 -15.70 3.81 -32.86
CA ASP A 286 -15.85 2.61 -32.04
C ASP A 286 -14.53 1.85 -31.74
N ILE A 287 -13.43 2.57 -31.52
CA ILE A 287 -12.13 1.95 -31.23
C ILE A 287 -12.21 1.09 -29.96
N LYS A 288 -12.03 -0.22 -30.15
CA LYS A 288 -12.07 -1.24 -29.11
C LYS A 288 -10.71 -1.88 -28.93
N ILE A 289 -10.32 -2.08 -27.68
CA ILE A 289 -9.10 -2.75 -27.28
C ILE A 289 -9.34 -4.24 -27.14
N TYR A 290 -8.41 -5.02 -27.68
CA TYR A 290 -8.39 -6.47 -27.60
C TYR A 290 -7.15 -6.89 -26.84
N VAL A 291 -7.33 -7.75 -25.85
CA VAL A 291 -6.25 -8.36 -25.07
C VAL A 291 -6.35 -9.87 -25.21
N ASN A 292 -5.30 -10.51 -25.72
CA ASN A 292 -5.28 -11.95 -26.03
C ASN A 292 -6.53 -12.38 -26.85
N ASP A 293 -6.79 -11.63 -27.93
CA ASP A 293 -7.93 -11.79 -28.86
C ASP A 293 -9.33 -11.63 -28.24
N LYS A 294 -9.44 -11.13 -27.01
CA LYS A 294 -10.71 -10.84 -26.35
C LYS A 294 -10.97 -9.34 -26.32
N ASN A 295 -12.14 -8.94 -26.82
CA ASN A 295 -12.61 -7.57 -26.71
C ASN A 295 -12.72 -7.17 -25.23
N SER A 296 -11.98 -6.13 -24.86
CA SER A 296 -11.82 -5.63 -23.49
C SER A 296 -12.44 -4.24 -23.28
N GLY A 297 -13.08 -3.67 -24.30
CA GLY A 297 -13.72 -2.35 -24.27
C GLY A 297 -12.80 -1.20 -24.70
N ASP A 298 -13.04 0.00 -24.17
CA ASP A 298 -12.44 1.25 -24.66
C ASP A 298 -11.11 1.63 -23.96
N GLU A 299 -10.40 2.61 -24.52
CA GLU A 299 -9.03 3.02 -24.16
C GLU A 299 -8.83 3.55 -22.72
N SER A 300 -9.89 3.93 -22.00
CA SER A 300 -9.77 4.66 -20.72
C SER A 300 -9.58 3.81 -19.47
N LYS A 301 -9.30 2.50 -19.61
CA LYS A 301 -9.18 1.57 -18.47
C LYS A 301 -7.74 1.12 -18.25
N THR A 302 -7.36 0.97 -16.98
CA THR A 302 -6.19 0.17 -16.62
C THR A 302 -6.55 -1.31 -16.79
N TYR A 303 -5.78 -2.01 -17.62
CA TYR A 303 -5.94 -3.43 -17.89
C TYR A 303 -5.07 -4.26 -16.93
N GLY A 304 -5.58 -5.43 -16.55
CA GLY A 304 -4.92 -6.36 -15.63
C GLY A 304 -5.65 -6.52 -14.30
N PRO A 305 -5.03 -7.21 -13.33
CA PRO A 305 -3.66 -7.73 -13.37
C PRO A 305 -3.51 -9.04 -14.16
N TYR A 306 -2.42 -9.17 -14.92
CA TYR A 306 -1.99 -10.42 -15.57
C TYR A 306 -0.74 -11.00 -14.91
N ASP A 307 -0.51 -12.31 -15.10
CA ASP A 307 0.68 -12.97 -14.58
C ASP A 307 1.94 -12.37 -15.24
N PRO A 308 3.04 -12.11 -14.50
CA PRO A 308 4.26 -11.55 -15.07
C PRO A 308 4.89 -12.42 -16.17
N ASP A 309 4.66 -13.73 -16.14
CA ASP A 309 5.19 -14.68 -17.12
C ASP A 309 4.19 -14.99 -18.25
N GLU A 310 2.95 -14.50 -18.14
CA GLU A 310 1.91 -14.66 -19.17
C GLU A 310 2.19 -13.73 -20.37
N GLU A 311 2.08 -14.28 -21.58
CA GLU A 311 2.11 -13.48 -22.81
C GLU A 311 0.79 -12.69 -22.92
N VAL A 312 0.89 -11.38 -23.08
CA VAL A 312 -0.26 -10.47 -23.11
C VAL A 312 -0.16 -9.63 -24.37
N ILE A 313 -0.84 -10.05 -25.42
CA ILE A 313 -0.85 -9.37 -26.72
C ILE A 313 -2.04 -8.41 -26.77
N VAL A 314 -1.77 -7.15 -27.08
CA VAL A 314 -2.75 -6.07 -27.11
C VAL A 314 -2.78 -5.43 -28.48
N TYR A 315 -3.97 -5.19 -29.00
CA TYR A 315 -4.19 -4.41 -30.22
C TYR A 315 -5.53 -3.67 -30.13
N ALA A 316 -5.72 -2.67 -30.98
CA ALA A 316 -6.95 -1.92 -31.12
C ALA A 316 -7.61 -2.22 -32.47
N GLN A 317 -8.93 -2.14 -32.51
CA GLN A 317 -9.70 -2.28 -33.73
C GLN A 317 -10.78 -1.20 -33.75
N GLY A 318 -10.73 -0.35 -34.76
CA GLY A 318 -11.74 0.66 -35.04
C GLY A 318 -12.47 0.35 -36.34
N THR A 319 -13.50 1.14 -36.61
CA THR A 319 -14.28 1.04 -37.84
C THR A 319 -14.42 2.39 -38.52
N LEU A 320 -14.33 2.40 -39.84
CA LEU A 320 -14.73 3.52 -40.68
C LEU A 320 -15.74 2.95 -41.68
N ASP A 321 -16.98 3.44 -41.62
CA ASP A 321 -18.04 3.05 -42.56
C ASP A 321 -18.28 1.53 -42.70
N GLY A 322 -18.16 0.81 -41.58
CA GLY A 322 -18.35 -0.64 -41.53
C GLY A 322 -17.11 -1.46 -41.97
N GLN A 323 -16.10 -0.82 -42.56
CA GLN A 323 -14.78 -1.43 -42.75
C GLN A 323 -14.00 -1.38 -41.44
N SER A 324 -13.31 -2.47 -41.11
CA SER A 324 -12.57 -2.58 -39.85
C SER A 324 -11.07 -2.48 -40.06
N PHE A 325 -10.43 -1.67 -39.22
CA PHE A 325 -8.99 -1.42 -39.21
C PHE A 325 -8.39 -1.93 -37.91
N LYS A 326 -7.25 -2.59 -38.01
CA LYS A 326 -6.52 -3.16 -36.87
C LYS A 326 -5.20 -2.43 -36.69
N SER A 327 -4.88 -2.05 -35.47
CA SER A 327 -3.60 -1.43 -35.13
C SER A 327 -2.45 -2.45 -35.13
N SER A 328 -1.22 -1.96 -34.91
CA SER A 328 -0.11 -2.78 -34.45
C SER A 328 -0.48 -3.58 -33.20
N SER A 329 0.15 -4.75 -33.05
CA SER A 329 0.00 -5.60 -31.86
C SER A 329 1.25 -5.52 -31.00
N VAL A 330 1.08 -5.32 -29.70
CA VAL A 330 2.18 -5.19 -28.74
C VAL A 330 2.07 -6.28 -27.68
N ASN A 331 3.17 -7.00 -27.42
CA ASN A 331 3.26 -7.89 -26.26
C ASN A 331 3.68 -7.06 -25.05
N VAL A 332 2.81 -6.99 -24.04
CA VAL A 332 3.01 -6.17 -22.85
C VAL A 332 4.15 -6.73 -22.01
N SER A 333 5.17 -5.91 -21.84
CA SER A 333 6.25 -6.12 -20.87
C SER A 333 5.77 -5.86 -19.44
N SER A 334 6.42 -6.50 -18.47
CA SER A 334 6.17 -6.21 -17.05
C SER A 334 6.60 -4.79 -16.72
N ALA A 335 5.73 -4.06 -16.01
CA ALA A 335 6.02 -2.70 -15.56
C ALA A 335 7.21 -2.66 -14.60
N SER A 336 7.95 -1.55 -14.64
CA SER A 336 8.97 -1.28 -13.65
C SER A 336 8.32 -0.88 -12.31
N ASN A 337 9.05 -1.00 -11.21
CA ASN A 337 8.59 -0.50 -9.91
C ASN A 337 8.51 1.04 -9.85
N GLU A 338 9.03 1.75 -10.85
CA GLU A 338 9.05 3.23 -10.90
C GLU A 338 7.76 3.80 -11.49
N ASP A 339 6.93 3.00 -12.16
CA ASP A 339 5.72 3.42 -12.89
C ASP A 339 4.41 3.08 -12.14
N ASP A 340 4.44 3.04 -10.80
CA ASP A 340 3.33 2.54 -9.95
C ASP A 340 2.84 1.12 -10.35
N GLY A 341 3.68 0.37 -11.07
CA GLY A 341 3.37 -0.95 -11.59
C GLY A 341 2.42 -0.96 -12.79
N VAL A 342 2.25 0.15 -13.52
CA VAL A 342 1.41 0.26 -14.73
C VAL A 342 2.24 0.73 -15.93
N SER A 343 2.34 -0.09 -16.98
CA SER A 343 3.03 0.28 -18.22
C SER A 343 2.12 1.02 -19.21
N GLU A 344 2.69 1.92 -20.01
CA GLU A 344 1.98 2.50 -21.15
C GLU A 344 2.20 1.68 -22.41
N VAL A 345 1.12 1.40 -23.15
CA VAL A 345 1.16 0.67 -24.43
C VAL A 345 0.61 1.56 -25.54
N THR A 346 1.46 1.92 -26.48
CA THR A 346 1.07 2.67 -27.67
C THR A 346 0.77 1.73 -28.84
N LEU A 347 -0.42 1.85 -29.41
CA LEU A 347 -0.88 1.08 -30.56
C LEU A 347 -1.06 2.00 -31.76
N LYS A 348 -0.51 1.64 -32.91
CA LYS A 348 -0.50 2.49 -34.10
C LYS A 348 -1.38 1.91 -35.18
N PHE A 349 -2.32 2.68 -35.68
CA PHE A 349 -3.03 2.37 -36.91
C PHE A 349 -2.20 2.76 -38.12
N ASP A 350 -2.51 2.13 -39.25
CA ASP A 350 -1.94 2.48 -40.55
C ASP A 350 -2.76 3.65 -41.11
N GLU A 351 -2.28 4.88 -40.90
CA GLU A 351 -2.96 6.12 -41.32
C GLU A 351 -3.19 6.13 -42.83
N ASP A 352 -2.19 5.74 -43.62
CA ASP A 352 -2.28 5.71 -45.09
C ASP A 352 -3.42 4.79 -45.55
N ALA A 353 -3.55 3.60 -44.95
CA ALA A 353 -4.63 2.67 -45.29
C ALA A 353 -6.03 3.17 -44.89
N ILE A 354 -6.13 4.01 -43.87
CA ILE A 354 -7.39 4.61 -43.42
C ILE A 354 -7.77 5.76 -44.33
N ASP A 355 -6.81 6.64 -44.65
CA ASP A 355 -6.99 7.76 -45.57
C ASP A 355 -7.42 7.27 -46.95
N ASP A 356 -6.75 6.24 -47.50
CA ASP A 356 -7.12 5.61 -48.77
C ASP A 356 -8.57 5.09 -48.77
N ALA A 357 -9.04 4.55 -47.64
CA ALA A 357 -10.40 4.02 -47.52
C ALA A 357 -11.44 5.14 -47.39
N TYR A 358 -11.08 6.24 -46.73
CA TYR A 358 -11.92 7.43 -46.62
C TYR A 358 -12.10 8.11 -47.97
N ASP A 359 -10.99 8.36 -48.69
CA ASP A 359 -10.99 9.00 -50.00
C ASP A 359 -11.79 8.18 -51.02
N LYS A 360 -11.58 6.86 -51.05
CA LYS A 360 -12.35 5.96 -51.92
C LYS A 360 -13.85 6.05 -51.69
N LYS A 361 -14.27 6.23 -50.44
CA LYS A 361 -15.69 6.36 -50.13
C LYS A 361 -16.24 7.72 -50.55
N MET A 362 -15.48 8.81 -50.38
CA MET A 362 -15.88 10.11 -50.92
C MET A 362 -16.07 10.06 -52.43
N ASP A 363 -15.20 9.37 -53.16
CA ASP A 363 -15.37 9.17 -54.61
C ASP A 363 -16.64 8.35 -54.94
N GLU A 364 -16.95 7.30 -54.17
CA GLU A 364 -18.15 6.47 -54.35
C GLU A 364 -19.46 7.23 -54.01
N ASP A 365 -19.46 8.09 -52.99
CA ASP A 365 -20.60 8.92 -52.61
C ASP A 365 -20.80 10.11 -53.57
N ASP A 366 -19.71 10.72 -54.09
CA ASP A 366 -19.79 11.77 -55.13
C ASP A 366 -20.29 11.19 -56.48
N ASP A 367 -19.93 9.95 -56.82
CA ASP A 367 -20.48 9.27 -58.00
C ASP A 367 -21.96 8.85 -57.82
N SER A 368 -22.46 8.75 -56.58
CA SER A 368 -23.85 8.41 -56.27
C SER A 368 -24.83 9.59 -56.39
N ASP A 369 -24.38 10.81 -56.13
CA ASP A 369 -25.20 12.04 -56.29
C ASP A 369 -24.95 12.77 -57.62
N SER A 370 -24.01 12.30 -58.45
CA SER A 370 -23.74 12.83 -59.79
C SER A 370 -24.53 12.11 -60.88
N SER A 371 -25.86 12.17 -60.80
CA SER A 371 -26.75 11.99 -61.96
C SER A 371 -27.33 13.32 -62.43
N ASP A 372 -26.63 14.43 -62.23
CA ASP A 372 -26.95 15.65 -62.98
C ASP A 372 -25.75 16.56 -63.22
N SER A 373 -24.84 16.13 -64.10
CA SER A 373 -23.85 17.02 -64.70
C SER A 373 -23.94 17.02 -66.23
N GLY A 374 -24.82 17.88 -66.73
CA GLY A 374 -24.38 18.96 -67.64
C GLY A 374 -24.46 18.73 -69.16
N GLU A 375 -24.81 17.55 -69.66
CA GLU A 375 -25.04 17.38 -71.12
C GLU A 375 -26.45 16.86 -71.40
N VAL A 376 -27.27 17.67 -72.08
CA VAL A 376 -28.58 17.21 -72.55
C VAL A 376 -28.39 16.33 -73.78
N THR A 377 -28.80 15.08 -73.62
CA THR A 377 -28.76 14.03 -74.64
C THR A 377 -30.18 13.63 -75.02
N ARG A 378 -30.33 12.95 -76.17
CA ARG A 378 -31.62 12.41 -76.59
C ARG A 378 -32.26 11.50 -75.54
N SER A 379 -31.45 10.79 -74.77
CA SER A 379 -31.91 9.83 -73.77
C SER A 379 -32.39 10.46 -72.47
N ASN A 380 -31.90 11.65 -72.09
CA ASN A 380 -32.25 12.28 -70.80
C ASN A 380 -33.16 13.52 -70.94
N VAL A 381 -33.42 13.99 -72.16
CA VAL A 381 -34.23 15.19 -72.38
C VAL A 381 -35.67 15.06 -71.84
N ILE A 382 -36.26 13.86 -71.88
CA ILE A 382 -37.59 13.63 -71.29
C ILE A 382 -37.52 13.72 -69.78
N ASP A 383 -36.50 13.12 -69.16
CA ASP A 383 -36.31 13.17 -67.71
C ASP A 383 -36.15 14.62 -67.22
N LYS A 384 -35.49 15.48 -68.02
CA LYS A 384 -35.38 16.93 -67.75
C LYS A 384 -36.73 17.63 -67.76
N VAL A 385 -37.60 17.30 -68.70
CA VAL A 385 -38.96 17.88 -68.75
C VAL A 385 -39.82 17.35 -67.60
N GLU A 386 -39.76 16.05 -67.27
CA GLU A 386 -40.50 15.48 -66.13
C GLU A 386 -40.04 16.07 -64.78
N SER A 387 -38.75 16.40 -64.66
CA SER A 387 -38.20 17.13 -63.52
C SER A 387 -38.82 18.53 -63.40
N TYR A 388 -38.83 19.30 -64.49
CA TYR A 388 -39.42 20.64 -64.56
C TYR A 388 -40.93 20.63 -64.23
N GLU A 389 -41.67 19.66 -64.77
CA GLU A 389 -43.10 19.48 -64.50
C GLU A 389 -43.36 18.98 -63.07
N GLY A 390 -42.36 18.38 -62.42
CA GLY A 390 -42.49 17.72 -61.12
C GLY A 390 -43.34 16.44 -61.15
N HIS A 391 -43.64 15.91 -62.35
CA HIS A 391 -44.39 14.69 -62.56
C HIS A 391 -44.10 14.08 -63.94
N LYS A 392 -44.52 12.83 -64.15
CA LYS A 392 -44.35 12.14 -65.43
C LYS A 392 -45.28 12.69 -66.50
N LEU A 393 -44.81 12.73 -67.75
CA LEU A 393 -45.60 13.22 -68.88
C LEU A 393 -46.89 12.40 -69.05
N ASP A 394 -48.03 13.09 -69.23
CA ASP A 394 -49.35 12.48 -69.31
C ASP A 394 -49.59 11.82 -70.68
N THR A 395 -49.12 10.59 -70.82
CA THR A 395 -49.32 9.76 -72.02
C THR A 395 -50.74 9.20 -72.16
N ASP A 396 -51.59 9.30 -71.13
CA ASP A 396 -52.99 8.90 -71.20
C ASP A 396 -53.81 9.95 -71.96
N THR A 397 -53.49 11.23 -71.77
CA THR A 397 -54.14 12.36 -72.46
C THR A 397 -53.45 12.74 -73.76
N TYR A 398 -52.12 12.73 -73.81
CA TYR A 398 -51.36 13.24 -74.96
C TYR A 398 -50.53 12.15 -75.66
N THR A 399 -50.03 12.48 -76.84
CA THR A 399 -49.03 11.70 -77.58
C THR A 399 -47.81 12.57 -77.82
N TYR A 400 -46.67 12.18 -77.26
CA TYR A 400 -45.42 12.93 -77.35
C TYR A 400 -44.59 12.43 -78.55
N LYS A 401 -44.07 13.36 -79.36
CA LYS A 401 -43.15 13.04 -80.45
C LYS A 401 -41.74 12.76 -79.92
N GLU A 402 -40.94 12.09 -80.73
CA GLU A 402 -39.54 11.84 -80.38
C GLU A 402 -38.76 13.16 -80.29
N PRO A 403 -37.90 13.34 -79.27
CA PRO A 403 -37.03 14.50 -79.18
C PRO A 403 -36.05 14.58 -80.34
N GLU A 404 -35.96 15.78 -80.93
CA GLU A 404 -35.06 16.13 -82.03
C GLU A 404 -34.25 17.37 -81.67
N LYS A 405 -33.11 17.57 -82.35
CA LYS A 405 -32.34 18.80 -82.21
C LYS A 405 -32.95 19.90 -83.06
N THR A 406 -33.20 21.06 -82.47
CA THR A 406 -33.65 22.26 -83.17
C THR A 406 -32.49 22.89 -83.95
N ASP A 407 -32.81 23.79 -84.88
CA ASP A 407 -31.81 24.55 -85.66
C ASP A 407 -30.86 25.38 -84.77
N ASP A 408 -31.33 25.77 -83.58
CA ASP A 408 -30.57 26.51 -82.56
C ASP A 408 -29.75 25.60 -81.62
N GLY A 409 -29.70 24.29 -81.90
CA GLY A 409 -28.86 23.33 -81.16
C GLY A 409 -29.44 22.84 -79.83
N LYS A 410 -30.68 23.21 -79.49
CA LYS A 410 -31.44 22.72 -78.34
C LYS A 410 -32.09 21.37 -78.65
N TRP A 411 -32.51 20.63 -77.64
CA TRP A 411 -33.44 19.52 -77.84
C TRP A 411 -34.88 19.99 -77.75
N GLY A 412 -35.78 19.45 -78.55
CA GLY A 412 -37.20 19.74 -78.43
C GLY A 412 -38.10 18.62 -78.95
N PHE A 413 -39.32 18.58 -78.44
CA PHE A 413 -40.38 17.68 -78.90
C PHE A 413 -41.75 18.34 -78.71
N SER A 414 -42.68 18.02 -79.60
CA SER A 414 -44.07 18.44 -79.49
C SER A 414 -44.95 17.33 -78.94
N PHE A 415 -46.12 17.69 -78.43
CA PHE A 415 -47.16 16.74 -78.05
C PHE A 415 -48.50 17.13 -78.64
N GLU A 416 -49.26 16.11 -79.01
CA GLU A 416 -50.56 16.21 -79.67
C GLU A 416 -51.63 15.58 -78.77
N ASP A 417 -52.87 16.06 -78.88
CA ASP A 417 -53.99 15.37 -78.26
C ASP A 417 -54.31 14.03 -78.96
N LYS A 418 -55.32 13.30 -78.48
CA LYS A 418 -55.69 12.00 -79.07
C LYS A 418 -56.35 12.10 -80.44
N ASP A 419 -56.82 13.28 -80.84
CA ASP A 419 -57.39 13.55 -82.15
C ASP A 419 -56.30 13.94 -83.17
N GLY A 420 -55.07 14.19 -82.69
CA GLY A 420 -53.88 14.48 -83.49
C GLY A 420 -53.62 15.98 -83.69
N ASP A 421 -54.30 16.83 -82.93
CA ASP A 421 -54.10 18.27 -82.95
C ASP A 421 -52.94 18.65 -82.02
N LEU A 422 -52.09 19.59 -82.46
CA LEU A 422 -50.93 20.06 -81.69
C LEU A 422 -51.41 20.72 -80.39
N ALA A 423 -50.98 20.20 -79.25
CA ALA A 423 -51.35 20.72 -77.93
C ALA A 423 -50.24 21.57 -77.29
N GLY A 424 -48.98 21.34 -77.67
CA GLY A 424 -47.85 22.13 -77.21
C GLY A 424 -46.49 21.54 -77.56
N SER A 425 -45.43 22.16 -77.06
CA SER A 425 -44.06 21.65 -77.22
C SER A 425 -43.10 22.09 -76.12
N TYR A 426 -42.00 21.36 -75.98
CA TYR A 426 -40.91 21.68 -75.07
C TYR A 426 -39.60 21.89 -75.84
N THR A 427 -38.77 22.77 -75.31
CA THR A 427 -37.34 22.85 -75.65
C THR A 427 -36.49 22.79 -74.39
N VAL A 428 -35.33 22.16 -74.48
CA VAL A 428 -34.37 22.01 -73.39
C VAL A 428 -33.01 22.47 -73.89
N ASP A 429 -32.43 23.44 -73.18
CA ASP A 429 -31.12 23.99 -73.53
C ASP A 429 -30.02 22.96 -73.29
N THR A 430 -29.14 22.79 -74.29
CA THR A 430 -28.14 21.71 -74.26
C THR A 430 -27.02 21.97 -73.23
N ASP A 431 -26.78 23.24 -72.90
CA ASP A 431 -25.66 23.65 -72.05
C ASP A 431 -25.97 23.56 -70.55
N ASP A 432 -27.21 23.82 -70.14
CA ASP A 432 -27.61 23.87 -68.73
C ASP A 432 -28.87 23.06 -68.39
N GLY A 433 -29.60 22.55 -69.38
CA GLY A 433 -30.83 21.79 -69.15
C GLY A 433 -32.06 22.65 -68.90
N TYR A 434 -32.02 23.95 -69.16
CA TYR A 434 -33.16 24.85 -68.95
C TYR A 434 -34.33 24.52 -69.88
N VAL A 435 -35.48 24.20 -69.30
CA VAL A 435 -36.70 23.79 -70.01
C VAL A 435 -37.54 25.02 -70.35
N THR A 436 -38.11 25.07 -71.55
CA THR A 436 -39.13 26.05 -71.97
C THR A 436 -40.30 25.34 -72.62
N GLU A 437 -41.50 25.64 -72.16
CA GLU A 437 -42.78 25.09 -72.61
C GLU A 437 -43.54 26.11 -73.49
N TYR A 438 -44.17 25.60 -74.53
CA TYR A 438 -44.97 26.36 -75.50
C TYR A 438 -46.35 25.74 -75.69
N ASP A 439 -47.36 26.58 -75.88
CA ASP A 439 -48.72 26.15 -76.21
C ASP A 439 -48.90 25.77 -77.71
N GLU A 440 -50.15 25.47 -78.09
CA GLU A 440 -50.55 25.08 -79.45
C GLU A 440 -50.25 26.14 -80.53
N ASP A 441 -50.20 27.42 -80.15
CA ASP A 441 -49.87 28.54 -81.05
C ASP A 441 -48.36 28.81 -81.10
N GLY A 442 -47.57 28.11 -80.28
CA GLY A 442 -46.13 28.30 -80.14
C GLY A 442 -45.76 29.49 -79.25
N GLU A 443 -46.68 30.00 -78.43
CA GLU A 443 -46.39 31.01 -77.43
C GLU A 443 -45.81 30.38 -76.16
N LYS A 444 -44.80 31.01 -75.58
CA LYS A 444 -44.14 30.51 -74.37
C LYS A 444 -45.08 30.64 -73.18
N VAL A 445 -45.37 29.52 -72.53
CA VAL A 445 -46.23 29.46 -71.34
C VAL A 445 -45.46 29.22 -70.04
N GLY A 446 -44.27 28.64 -70.09
CA GLY A 446 -43.46 28.32 -68.92
C GLY A 446 -41.98 28.12 -69.21
N SER A 447 -41.13 28.26 -68.18
CA SER A 447 -39.72 27.85 -68.26
C SER A 447 -39.03 27.76 -66.91
N GLY A 448 -38.15 26.79 -66.73
CA GLY A 448 -37.46 26.51 -65.47
C GLY A 448 -36.52 25.30 -65.54
N TYR A 449 -36.19 24.77 -64.37
CA TYR A 449 -35.43 23.53 -64.18
C TYR A 449 -36.30 22.48 -63.49
#